data_AF-A0A3D5R7Z5-F1
#
_entry.id   AF-A0A3D5R7Z5-F1
#
_cell.length_a   1.000
_cell.length_b   1.000
_cell.length_c   1.000
_cell.angle_alpha   90.00
_cell.angle_beta   90.00
_cell.angle_gamma   90.00
#
_symmetry.space_group_name_H-M   'P 1'
#
loop_
_entity.id
_entity.type
_entity.pdbx_description
1 polymer ?
#
loop_
_entity_poly.entity_id
_entity_poly.type
_entity_poly.pdbx_seq_one_letter_code
_entity_poly.pdbx_strand_id
1 'polypeptide(L)'
;MTIKSLIKSIQDTMRQDSGVDGDAQRISQLVWMLFLKVYDAKESEWEIFDPEYTSIIPEELRWRNWAEDSEGITGDELLDFVNEKLFKQLKELEIDESTDKRGMIVKAVFDDSYNYMKSGTLLRKVINKLNEIDFEDYQERHA
;
A
#
# COMPACT_ATOMS: atom_id res chain seq x y z
N MET A 1 -17.99 -7.26 9.13
CA MET A 1 -17.92 -5.77 9.14
C MET A 1 -18.31 -5.29 7.74
N THR A 2 -19.00 -4.15 7.56
CA THR A 2 -19.24 -3.65 6.20
C THR A 2 -18.03 -2.82 5.73
N ILE A 3 -17.75 -2.82 4.42
CA ILE A 3 -16.66 -2.01 3.82
C ILE A 3 -16.81 -0.54 4.23
N LYS A 4 -18.05 -0.04 4.28
CA LYS A 4 -18.37 1.32 4.73
C LYS A 4 -17.94 1.58 6.18
N SER A 5 -18.18 0.65 7.10
CA SER A 5 -17.73 0.78 8.49
C SER A 5 -16.20 0.70 8.62
N LEU A 6 -15.54 -0.08 7.76
CA LEU A 6 -14.09 -0.19 7.76
C LEU A 6 -13.42 1.10 7.26
N ILE A 7 -13.87 1.62 6.12
CA ILE A 7 -13.39 2.90 5.57
C ILE A 7 -13.57 4.01 6.61
N LYS A 8 -14.72 4.05 7.29
CA LYS A 8 -14.96 5.01 8.37
C LYS A 8 -13.95 4.85 9.51
N SER A 9 -13.68 3.62 9.95
CA SER A 9 -12.68 3.35 11.00
C SER A 9 -11.26 3.80 10.60
N ILE A 10 -10.89 3.63 9.33
CA ILE A 10 -9.60 4.09 8.81
C ILE A 10 -9.55 5.62 8.82
N GLN A 11 -10.59 6.29 8.31
CA GLN A 11 -10.69 7.76 8.33
C GLN A 11 -10.65 8.31 9.77
N ASP A 12 -11.32 7.68 10.71
CA ASP A 12 -11.32 8.07 12.13
C ASP A 12 -9.93 7.90 12.78
N THR A 13 -9.14 6.92 12.31
CA THR A 13 -7.75 6.74 12.72
C THR A 13 -6.87 7.84 12.13
N MET A 14 -7.01 8.14 10.84
CA MET A 14 -6.24 9.19 10.16
C MET A 14 -6.52 10.59 10.73
N ARG A 15 -7.74 10.87 11.20
CA ARG A 15 -8.09 12.14 11.88
C ARG A 15 -7.32 12.39 13.18
N GLN A 16 -6.75 11.36 13.78
CA GLN A 16 -5.93 11.48 14.99
C GLN A 16 -4.48 11.86 14.64
N ASP A 17 -4.08 11.78 13.37
CA ASP A 17 -2.72 12.06 12.93
C ASP A 17 -2.57 13.54 12.54
N SER A 18 -1.65 14.23 13.22
CA SER A 18 -1.35 15.65 12.99
C SER A 18 -0.82 15.99 11.59
N GLY A 19 -0.39 15.00 10.81
CA GLY A 19 0.05 15.19 9.44
C GLY A 19 -1.08 15.15 8.41
N VAL A 20 -2.28 14.73 8.79
CA VAL A 20 -3.44 14.56 7.90
C VAL A 20 -4.57 15.52 8.27
N ASP A 21 -4.53 16.71 7.69
CA ASP A 21 -5.41 17.85 7.97
C ASP A 21 -6.67 17.90 7.07
N GLY A 22 -6.69 17.20 5.93
CA GLY A 22 -7.79 17.28 4.95
C GLY A 22 -8.24 15.95 4.34
N ASP A 23 -9.43 15.95 3.71
CA ASP A 23 -9.95 14.77 3.00
C ASP A 23 -9.06 14.38 1.82
N ALA A 24 -8.48 15.36 1.13
CA ALA A 24 -7.53 15.10 0.05
C ALA A 24 -6.31 14.29 0.54
N GLN A 25 -5.76 14.62 1.71
CA GLN A 25 -4.64 13.88 2.30
C GLN A 25 -5.07 12.49 2.77
N ARG A 26 -6.25 12.36 3.39
CA ARG A 26 -6.80 11.04 3.76
C ARG A 26 -7.00 10.13 2.54
N ILE A 27 -7.55 10.68 1.46
CA ILE A 27 -7.71 9.96 0.19
C ILE A 27 -6.34 9.57 -0.36
N SER A 28 -5.39 10.50 -0.41
CA SER A 28 -4.02 10.21 -0.87
C SER A 28 -3.36 9.08 -0.05
N GLN A 29 -3.50 9.08 1.28
CA GLN A 29 -2.99 8.01 2.13
C GLN A 29 -3.65 6.66 1.84
N LEU A 30 -4.98 6.64 1.71
CA LEU A 30 -5.70 5.43 1.34
C LEU A 30 -5.27 4.90 -0.05
N VAL A 31 -5.09 5.79 -1.03
CA VAL A 31 -4.80 5.41 -2.41
C VAL A 31 -3.49 4.63 -2.53
N TRP A 32 -2.38 5.13 -1.98
CA TRP A 32 -1.09 4.43 -2.12
C TRP A 32 -1.05 3.11 -1.35
N MET A 33 -1.66 3.07 -0.15
CA MET A 33 -1.70 1.84 0.65
C MET A 33 -2.58 0.77 0.01
N LEU A 34 -3.78 1.15 -0.47
CA LEU A 34 -4.66 0.24 -1.19
C LEU A 34 -4.02 -0.23 -2.50
N PHE A 35 -3.34 0.67 -3.21
CA PHE A 35 -2.62 0.31 -4.42
C PHE A 35 -1.59 -0.79 -4.14
N LEU A 36 -0.70 -0.61 -3.16
CA LEU A 36 0.31 -1.63 -2.83
C LEU A 36 -0.33 -2.96 -2.40
N LYS A 37 -1.37 -2.92 -1.57
CA LYS A 37 -2.05 -4.14 -1.12
C LYS A 37 -2.71 -4.90 -2.29
N VAL A 38 -3.44 -4.19 -3.15
CA VAL A 38 -4.08 -4.80 -4.33
C VAL A 38 -3.04 -5.28 -5.34
N TYR A 39 -1.95 -4.51 -5.51
CA TYR A 39 -0.85 -4.89 -6.37
C TYR A 39 -0.20 -6.20 -5.92
N ASP A 40 0.08 -6.35 -4.62
CA ASP A 40 0.69 -7.56 -4.05
C ASP A 40 -0.20 -8.81 -4.19
N ALA A 41 -1.53 -8.64 -4.07
CA ALA A 41 -2.48 -9.72 -4.36
C ALA A 41 -2.44 -10.12 -5.85
N LYS A 42 -2.39 -9.15 -6.77
CA LYS A 42 -2.24 -9.42 -8.21
C LYS A 42 -0.88 -9.99 -8.57
N GLU A 43 0.16 -9.55 -7.90
CA GLU A 43 1.50 -10.07 -8.03
C GLU A 43 1.53 -11.56 -7.68
N SER A 44 0.91 -11.95 -6.58
CA SER A 44 0.79 -13.35 -6.16
C SER A 44 0.07 -14.21 -7.22
N GLU A 45 -0.98 -13.69 -7.86
CA GLU A 45 -1.64 -14.36 -8.99
C GLU A 45 -0.68 -14.51 -10.18
N TRP A 46 0.02 -13.44 -10.58
CA TRP A 46 0.94 -13.45 -11.71
C TRP A 46 2.13 -14.39 -11.48
N GLU A 47 2.69 -14.41 -10.28
CA GLU A 47 3.77 -15.34 -9.90
C GLU A 47 3.37 -16.82 -10.06
N ILE A 48 2.08 -17.14 -9.93
CA ILE A 48 1.55 -18.50 -10.10
C ILE A 48 1.26 -18.81 -11.58
N PHE A 49 0.63 -17.87 -12.30
CA PHE A 49 0.06 -18.13 -13.62
C PHE A 49 0.94 -17.69 -14.80
N ASP A 50 1.92 -16.83 -14.56
CA ASP A 50 2.81 -16.25 -15.56
C ASP A 50 4.27 -16.55 -15.19
N PRO A 51 4.87 -17.64 -15.70
CA PRO A 51 6.22 -18.05 -15.36
C PRO A 51 7.32 -17.05 -15.73
N GLU A 52 7.03 -16.11 -16.63
CA GLU A 52 7.98 -15.06 -17.04
C GLU A 52 7.83 -13.79 -16.19
N TYR A 53 6.82 -13.74 -15.32
CA TYR A 53 6.60 -12.58 -14.46
C TYR A 53 7.74 -12.37 -13.47
N THR A 54 8.25 -11.15 -13.43
CA THR A 54 9.19 -10.68 -12.41
C THR A 54 8.66 -9.37 -11.86
N SER A 55 8.53 -9.28 -10.53
CA SER A 55 8.09 -8.03 -9.90
C SER A 55 9.10 -6.92 -10.09
N ILE A 56 8.59 -5.72 -10.36
CA ILE A 56 9.38 -4.49 -10.33
C ILE A 56 9.64 -4.00 -8.89
N ILE A 57 8.85 -4.46 -7.92
CA ILE A 57 8.94 -4.05 -6.53
C ILE A 57 10.00 -4.92 -5.84
N PRO A 58 11.05 -4.31 -5.26
CA PRO A 58 12.03 -5.03 -4.44
C PRO A 58 11.32 -5.85 -3.36
N GLU A 59 11.83 -7.06 -3.08
CA GLU A 59 11.17 -8.02 -2.21
C GLU A 59 10.78 -7.41 -0.86
N GLU A 60 11.68 -6.69 -0.20
CA GLU A 60 11.45 -6.06 1.10
C GLU A 60 10.37 -4.94 1.09
N LEU A 61 10.00 -4.43 -0.09
CA LEU A 61 9.02 -3.36 -0.26
C LEU A 61 7.62 -3.88 -0.62
N ARG A 62 7.49 -5.18 -0.93
CA ARG A 62 6.21 -5.83 -1.22
C ARG A 62 5.35 -5.88 0.03
N TRP A 63 4.04 -5.67 -0.13
CA TRP A 63 3.10 -5.50 0.99
C TRP A 63 3.19 -6.66 2.00
N ARG A 64 3.20 -7.90 1.51
CA ARG A 64 3.37 -9.13 2.32
C ARG A 64 4.56 -9.12 3.26
N ASN A 65 5.65 -8.42 2.92
CA ASN A 65 6.91 -8.48 3.66
C ASN A 65 7.06 -7.46 4.78
N TRP A 66 6.24 -6.41 4.82
CA TRP A 66 6.33 -5.37 5.89
C TRP A 66 4.98 -4.98 6.50
N ALA A 67 3.88 -5.20 5.77
CA ALA A 67 2.56 -4.73 6.14
C ALA A 67 1.63 -5.85 6.63
N GLU A 68 1.78 -7.08 6.16
CA GLU A 68 0.84 -8.18 6.43
C GLU A 68 0.80 -8.61 7.91
N ASP A 69 1.97 -8.75 8.54
CA ASP A 69 2.05 -9.07 9.98
C ASP A 69 1.46 -7.93 10.83
N SER A 70 0.41 -8.25 11.58
CA SER A 70 -0.29 -7.32 12.47
C SER A 70 0.59 -6.83 13.63
N GLU A 71 1.63 -7.59 13.99
CA GLU A 71 2.63 -7.27 15.02
C GLU A 71 3.97 -6.77 14.41
N GLY A 72 4.01 -6.54 13.09
CA GLY A 72 5.20 -6.04 12.40
C GLY A 72 5.59 -4.61 12.78
N ILE A 73 6.61 -4.06 12.10
CA ILE A 73 7.22 -2.75 12.40
C ILE A 73 6.19 -1.64 12.66
N THR A 74 6.44 -0.78 13.65
CA THR A 74 5.52 0.29 14.05
C THR A 74 6.27 1.50 14.60
N GLY A 75 5.55 2.56 14.98
CA GLY A 75 6.16 3.78 15.52
C GLY A 75 7.14 4.42 14.52
N ASP A 76 8.20 5.02 15.05
CA ASP A 76 9.17 5.77 14.22
C ASP A 76 9.86 4.86 13.20
N GLU A 77 10.12 3.59 13.53
CA GLU A 77 10.70 2.62 12.60
C GLU A 77 9.85 2.43 11.34
N LEU A 78 8.52 2.35 11.49
CA LEU A 78 7.62 2.24 10.34
C LEU A 78 7.58 3.54 9.52
N LEU A 79 7.62 4.71 10.17
CA LEU A 79 7.65 5.98 9.43
C LEU A 79 8.94 6.13 8.63
N ASP A 80 10.08 5.80 9.24
CA ASP A 80 11.38 5.85 8.58
C ASP A 80 11.44 4.85 7.43
N PHE A 81 10.92 3.63 7.62
CA PHE A 81 10.80 2.66 6.53
C PHE A 81 9.97 3.21 5.37
N VAL A 82 8.79 3.76 5.65
CA VAL A 82 7.89 4.27 4.62
C VAL A 82 8.51 5.45 3.88
N ASN A 83 9.03 6.45 4.61
CA ASN A 83 9.53 7.68 4.01
C ASN A 83 10.88 7.49 3.31
N GLU A 84 11.84 6.84 4.00
CA GLU A 84 13.25 6.83 3.58
C GLU A 84 13.60 5.62 2.72
N LYS A 85 12.80 4.54 2.77
CA LYS A 85 13.01 3.34 1.95
C LYS A 85 11.91 3.15 0.92
N LEU A 86 10.67 2.93 1.35
CA LEU A 86 9.56 2.54 0.46
C LEU A 86 9.30 3.61 -0.60
N PHE A 87 8.95 4.82 -0.18
CA PHE A 87 8.65 5.90 -1.13
C PHE A 87 9.85 6.28 -1.99
N LYS A 88 11.04 6.34 -1.39
CA LYS A 88 12.27 6.68 -2.12
C LYS A 88 12.56 5.68 -3.24
N GLN A 89 12.63 4.39 -2.91
CA GLN A 89 12.98 3.36 -3.88
C GLN A 89 11.89 3.17 -4.95
N LEU A 90 10.61 3.26 -4.58
CA LEU A 90 9.52 3.14 -5.56
C LEU A 90 9.48 4.32 -6.54
N LYS A 91 9.88 5.52 -6.12
CA LYS A 91 10.09 6.67 -7.03
C LYS A 91 11.33 6.51 -7.90
N GLU A 92 12.36 5.86 -7.40
CA GLU A 92 13.64 5.66 -8.10
C GLU A 92 13.63 4.43 -9.04
N LEU A 93 12.53 3.67 -9.14
CA LEU A 93 12.41 2.54 -10.07
C LEU A 93 12.82 2.93 -11.49
N GLU A 94 13.70 2.16 -12.09
CA GLU A 94 14.12 2.36 -13.48
C GLU A 94 13.09 1.74 -14.43
N ILE A 95 12.63 2.53 -15.41
CA ILE A 95 11.66 2.11 -16.41
C ILE A 95 12.29 2.30 -17.79
N ASP A 96 12.26 1.24 -18.58
CA ASP A 96 12.73 1.23 -19.96
C ASP A 96 11.67 0.65 -20.92
N GLU A 97 12.03 0.52 -22.20
CA GLU A 97 11.14 0.00 -23.24
C GLU A 97 10.75 -1.48 -23.06
N SER A 98 11.50 -2.23 -22.25
CA SER A 98 11.27 -3.64 -21.95
C SER A 98 10.45 -3.86 -20.68
N THR A 99 10.23 -2.79 -19.91
CA THR A 99 9.54 -2.89 -18.63
C THR A 99 8.06 -3.20 -18.83
N ASP A 100 7.57 -4.18 -18.08
CA ASP A 100 6.16 -4.56 -18.10
C ASP A 100 5.28 -3.36 -17.69
N LYS A 101 4.16 -3.15 -18.40
CA LYS A 101 3.16 -2.12 -18.07
C LYS A 101 2.64 -2.26 -16.62
N ARG A 102 2.56 -3.48 -16.11
CA ARG A 102 2.27 -3.79 -14.71
C ARG A 102 3.30 -3.20 -13.75
N GLY A 103 4.57 -3.08 -14.16
CA GLY A 103 5.60 -2.42 -13.37
C GLY A 103 5.56 -0.90 -13.50
N MET A 104 5.32 -0.39 -14.71
CA MET A 104 5.25 1.05 -15.00
C MET A 104 4.22 1.79 -14.13
N ILE A 105 3.08 1.17 -13.85
CA ILE A 105 2.03 1.77 -13.02
C ILE A 105 2.47 2.00 -11.56
N VAL A 106 3.41 1.19 -11.04
CA VAL A 106 3.95 1.37 -9.68
C VAL A 106 4.66 2.72 -9.59
N LYS A 107 5.63 2.97 -10.49
CA LYS A 107 6.36 4.24 -10.51
C LYS A 107 5.41 5.43 -10.71
N ALA A 108 4.47 5.32 -11.65
CA ALA A 108 3.50 6.39 -11.93
C ALA A 108 2.64 6.76 -10.71
N VAL A 109 2.22 5.77 -9.90
CA VAL A 109 1.49 6.04 -8.66
C VAL A 109 2.40 6.70 -7.63
N PHE A 110 3.64 6.24 -7.50
CA PHE A 110 4.54 6.71 -6.45
C PHE A 110 5.19 8.05 -6.75
N ASP A 111 5.42 8.44 -8.00
CA ASP A 111 6.06 9.72 -8.40
C ASP A 111 5.40 10.94 -7.70
N ASP A 112 4.07 11.01 -7.73
CA ASP A 112 3.29 12.11 -7.14
C ASP A 112 2.71 11.78 -5.75
N SER A 113 2.99 10.59 -5.21
CA SER A 113 2.51 10.19 -3.89
C SER A 113 3.50 10.56 -2.79
N TYR A 114 2.95 10.83 -1.60
CA TYR A 114 3.70 11.14 -0.39
C TYR A 114 3.00 10.53 0.81
N ASN A 115 3.76 10.12 1.83
CA ASN A 115 3.20 9.81 3.13
C ASN A 115 2.97 11.12 3.91
N TYR A 116 1.71 11.37 4.28
CA TYR A 116 1.34 12.52 5.11
C TYR A 116 1.24 12.14 6.60
N MET A 117 1.13 10.86 6.93
CA MET A 117 1.02 10.43 8.33
C MET A 117 2.34 10.68 9.07
N LYS A 118 2.24 11.29 10.24
CA LYS A 118 3.36 11.59 11.14
C LYS A 118 3.44 10.67 12.34
N SER A 119 2.50 9.74 12.49
CA SER A 119 2.49 8.74 13.54
C SER A 119 2.51 7.33 12.97
N GLY A 120 3.64 6.63 13.13
CA GLY A 120 3.76 5.25 12.67
C GLY A 120 2.88 4.28 13.44
N THR A 121 2.50 4.60 14.68
CA THR A 121 1.54 3.79 15.43
C THR A 121 0.12 3.92 14.86
N LEU A 122 -0.29 5.12 14.42
CA LEU A 122 -1.56 5.31 13.71
C LEU A 122 -1.51 4.70 12.31
N LEU A 123 -0.39 4.85 11.60
CA LEU A 123 -0.18 4.22 10.29
C LEU A 123 -0.30 2.70 10.37
N ARG A 124 0.33 2.05 11.37
CA ARG A 124 0.17 0.61 11.62
C ARG A 124 -1.29 0.22 11.88
N LYS A 125 -2.06 1.02 12.63
CA LYS A 125 -3.50 0.78 12.83
C LYS A 125 -4.27 0.83 11.51
N VAL A 126 -3.94 1.79 10.63
CA VAL A 126 -4.54 1.88 9.30
C VAL A 126 -4.20 0.66 8.46
N ILE A 127 -2.93 0.26 8.42
CA ILE A 127 -2.45 -0.93 7.68
C ILE A 127 -3.17 -2.18 8.17
N ASN A 128 -3.24 -2.41 9.49
CA ASN A 128 -3.92 -3.58 10.05
C ASN A 128 -5.41 -3.59 9.66
N LYS A 129 -6.07 -2.43 9.64
CA LYS A 129 -7.46 -2.31 9.15
C LYS A 129 -7.57 -2.60 7.66
N LEU A 130 -6.60 -2.17 6.85
CA LEU A 130 -6.56 -2.52 5.43
C LEU A 130 -6.36 -4.02 5.23
N ASN A 131 -5.56 -4.69 6.06
CA ASN A 131 -5.36 -6.15 6.01
C ASN A 131 -6.65 -6.94 6.24
N GLU A 132 -7.61 -6.42 7.01
CA GLU A 132 -8.94 -7.02 7.18
C GLU A 132 -9.79 -7.07 5.89
N ILE A 133 -9.38 -6.35 4.83
CA ILE A 133 -10.06 -6.40 3.52
C ILE A 133 -9.60 -7.62 2.74
N ASP A 134 -10.47 -8.59 2.59
CA ASP A 134 -10.26 -9.65 1.59
C ASP A 134 -10.65 -9.12 0.21
N PHE A 135 -9.68 -9.04 -0.70
CA PHE A 135 -9.90 -8.60 -2.09
C PHE A 135 -10.13 -9.78 -3.04
N GLU A 136 -9.88 -11.02 -2.62
CA GLU A 136 -10.12 -12.22 -3.42
C GLU A 136 -11.63 -12.48 -3.55
N ASP A 137 -12.38 -12.26 -2.47
CA ASP A 137 -13.86 -12.39 -2.41
C ASP A 137 -14.61 -11.37 -3.30
N TYR A 138 -13.93 -10.32 -3.76
CA TYR A 138 -14.53 -9.28 -4.60
C TYR A 138 -14.75 -9.72 -6.06
N GLN A 139 -14.03 -10.74 -6.53
CA GLN A 139 -14.28 -11.32 -7.86
C GLN A 139 -15.58 -12.13 -7.92
N GLU A 140 -16.07 -12.67 -6.81
CA GLU A 140 -17.32 -13.45 -6.79
C GLU A 140 -18.59 -12.58 -6.79
N ARG A 141 -18.54 -11.32 -6.35
CA ARG A 141 -19.75 -10.49 -6.14
C ARG A 141 -20.22 -9.68 -7.35
N HIS A 142 -19.45 -9.66 -8.44
CA HIS A 142 -19.80 -8.96 -9.67
C HIS A 142 -19.84 -9.87 -10.91
N ALA A 143 -19.98 -11.19 -10.69
CA ALA A 143 -20.36 -12.17 -11.71
C ALA A 143 -21.89 -12.35 -11.77
#